data_AF-A0A7S2W9B6-F1
#
_entry.id   AF-A0A7S2W9B6-F1
#
_cell.length_a   1.000
_cell.length_b   1.000
_cell.length_c   1.000
_cell.angle_alpha   90.00
_cell.angle_beta   90.00
_cell.angle_gamma   90.00
#
_symmetry.space_group_name_H-M   'P 1'
#
loop_
_entity.id
_entity.type
_entity.pdbx_description
1 polymer ?
#
loop_
_entity_poly.entity_id
_entity_poly.type
_entity_poly.pdbx_seq_one_letter_code
_entity_poly.pdbx_strand_id
1 'polypeptide(L)'
;AYDDFQGDDDNGNQYYVGPYCAEQGGSISLGLFSDDTCTTFSSCGDTCFYNKMGFMLPYSDVSLVDDRCMSCSEYFIGKEQGGYYGEEDDELRDFCKTIYAVSGKCEARMNTQYPNESACTYIEGIKIIRDDGVLRTYGTRKSRPAAIAIGLMTTSAVLLTAYVYYLRTKLSRAKVNLTSAASAVYA
;
A
#
# COMPACT_ATOMS: atom_id res chain seq x y z
N ALA A 1 8.15 15.91 13.39
CA ALA A 1 9.29 16.74 13.81
C ALA A 1 10.50 16.12 13.17
N TYR A 2 11.23 16.87 12.35
CA TYR A 2 12.47 16.41 11.73
C TYR A 2 13.59 16.87 12.65
N ASP A 3 14.26 15.94 13.32
CA ASP A 3 15.50 16.24 14.02
C ASP A 3 16.60 16.33 12.97
N ASP A 4 16.93 17.58 12.63
CA ASP A 4 17.95 17.95 11.66
C ASP A 4 19.32 17.56 12.23
N PHE A 5 19.76 16.34 11.93
CA PHE A 5 21.06 15.85 12.37
C PHE A 5 22.15 16.45 11.47
N GLN A 6 22.66 17.64 11.83
CA GLN A 6 23.89 18.18 11.23
C GLN A 6 25.11 17.43 11.76
N GLY A 7 25.28 16.20 11.28
CA GLY A 7 26.52 15.45 11.41
C GLY A 7 27.34 15.62 10.14
N ASP A 8 28.15 16.68 10.06
CA ASP A 8 29.10 16.85 8.97
C ASP A 8 30.13 15.69 8.97
N ASP A 9 30.26 15.02 7.82
CA ASP A 9 31.51 14.33 7.48
C ASP A 9 32.58 15.37 7.10
N ASP A 10 33.86 14.98 7.12
CA ASP A 10 34.99 15.80 6.63
C ASP A 10 34.84 16.24 5.15
N ASN A 11 33.80 15.74 4.45
CA ASN A 11 33.38 16.09 3.09
C ASN A 11 32.06 16.90 2.99
N GLY A 12 31.44 17.30 4.10
CA GLY A 12 30.21 18.12 4.11
C GLY A 12 28.92 17.38 3.74
N ASN A 13 28.89 16.05 3.86
CA ASN A 13 27.68 15.26 3.61
C ASN A 13 26.80 15.24 4.87
N GLN A 14 25.54 15.65 4.72
CA GLN A 14 24.54 15.65 5.78
C GLN A 14 23.78 14.32 5.76
N TYR A 15 23.54 13.76 6.95
CA TYR A 15 22.78 12.52 7.12
C TYR A 15 21.50 12.78 7.90
N TYR A 16 20.41 12.18 7.44
CA TYR A 16 19.08 12.36 8.01
C TYR A 16 18.56 11.02 8.53
N VAL A 17 17.93 11.03 9.71
CA VAL A 17 17.28 9.84 10.25
C VAL A 17 15.78 9.94 9.97
N GLY A 18 15.21 8.91 9.37
CA GLY A 18 13.80 8.91 8.99
C GLY A 18 13.14 7.53 9.05
N PRO A 19 11.80 7.48 9.16
CA PRO A 19 11.04 6.25 9.05
C PRO A 19 10.91 5.80 7.59
N TYR A 20 11.02 4.50 7.34
CA TYR A 20 10.73 3.88 6.05
C TYR A 20 9.91 2.61 6.22
N CYS A 21 9.07 2.32 5.23
CA CYS A 21 8.28 1.10 5.20
C CYS A 21 9.12 -0.07 4.68
N ALA A 22 8.98 -1.25 5.30
CA ALA A 22 9.48 -2.48 4.71
C ALA A 22 8.78 -2.78 3.37
N GLU A 23 9.41 -3.55 2.48
CA GLU A 23 8.87 -3.87 1.15
C GLU A 23 7.47 -4.50 1.19
N GLN A 24 7.16 -5.21 2.27
CA GLN A 24 5.87 -5.85 2.51
C GLN A 24 4.81 -4.92 3.16
N GLY A 25 5.17 -3.68 3.49
CA GLY A 25 4.28 -2.67 4.07
C GLY A 25 3.78 -2.97 5.49
N GLY A 26 4.25 -4.05 6.12
CA GLY A 26 3.79 -4.51 7.44
C GLY A 26 4.65 -4.04 8.62
N SER A 27 5.74 -3.31 8.35
CA SER A 27 6.61 -2.77 9.40
C SER A 27 7.21 -1.43 8.95
N ILE A 28 7.45 -0.56 9.92
CA ILE A 28 8.09 0.75 9.72
C ILE A 28 9.37 0.74 10.55
N SER A 29 10.53 0.86 9.91
CA SER A 29 11.83 0.92 10.58
C SER A 29 12.44 2.31 10.43
N LEU A 30 13.40 2.66 11.28
CA LEU A 30 14.21 3.86 11.12
C LEU A 30 15.46 3.55 10.29
N GLY A 31 15.79 4.44 9.38
CA GLY A 31 16.96 4.33 8.52
C GLY A 31 17.73 5.65 8.45
N LEU A 32 18.98 5.55 7.96
CA LEU A 32 19.84 6.69 7.70
C LEU A 32 19.81 7.03 6.20
N PHE A 33 19.57 8.30 5.89
CA PHE A 33 19.40 8.84 4.55
C PHE A 33 20.43 9.94 4.26
N SER A 34 20.73 10.14 2.99
CA SER A 34 21.60 11.24 2.52
C SER A 34 20.83 12.48 2.04
N ASP A 35 19.50 12.44 2.08
CA ASP A 35 18.61 13.52 1.69
C ASP A 35 17.58 13.83 2.79
N ASP A 36 17.17 15.09 2.85
CA ASP A 36 16.17 15.62 3.77
C ASP A 36 14.77 15.01 3.55
N THR A 37 14.50 14.49 2.35
CA THR A 37 13.26 13.79 2.03
C THR A 37 13.23 12.32 2.43
N CYS A 38 14.32 11.80 3.02
CA CYS A 38 14.45 10.40 3.46
C CYS A 38 14.13 9.38 2.34
N THR A 39 14.59 9.63 1.12
CA THR A 39 14.33 8.78 -0.06
C THR A 39 15.53 7.94 -0.49
N THR A 40 16.74 8.40 -0.19
CA THR A 40 18.01 7.80 -0.59
C THR A 40 18.76 7.32 0.65
N PHE A 41 18.87 6.00 0.78
CA PHE A 41 19.62 5.41 1.88
C PHE A 41 21.09 5.81 1.81
N SER A 42 21.66 6.14 2.96
CA SER A 42 23.08 6.40 3.10
C SER A 42 23.89 5.15 2.77
N SER A 43 25.01 5.32 2.06
CA SER A 43 25.89 4.23 1.63
C SER A 43 26.49 3.40 2.78
N CYS A 44 26.49 3.95 3.99
CA CYS A 44 27.05 3.31 5.19
C CYS A 44 25.99 2.95 6.25
N GLY A 45 24.71 3.31 6.05
CA GLY A 45 23.59 2.93 6.90
C GLY A 45 23.86 3.08 8.41
N ASP A 46 23.47 2.06 9.18
CA ASP A 46 23.57 2.02 10.65
C ASP A 46 25.02 2.14 11.18
N THR A 47 26.02 1.72 10.40
CA THR A 47 27.43 1.80 10.82
C THR A 47 27.93 3.24 10.89
N CYS A 48 27.48 4.10 9.98
CA CYS A 48 27.78 5.53 10.06
C CYS A 48 27.15 6.17 11.30
N PHE A 49 25.90 5.80 11.59
CA PHE A 49 25.22 6.27 12.78
C PHE A 49 25.97 5.84 14.05
N TYR A 50 26.34 4.55 14.16
CA TYR A 50 27.08 4.03 15.31
C TYR A 50 28.44 4.72 15.51
N ASN A 51 29.20 4.92 14.43
CA ASN A 51 30.52 5.55 14.50
C ASN A 51 30.45 7.02 14.95
N LYS A 52 29.34 7.72 14.70
CA LYS A 52 29.16 9.13 15.09
C LYS A 52 28.49 9.27 16.46
N MET A 53 27.50 8.42 16.76
CA MET A 53 26.66 8.52 17.95
C MET A 53 27.14 7.66 19.12
N GLY A 54 27.97 6.65 18.85
CA GLY A 54 28.42 5.68 19.85
C GLY A 54 27.36 4.67 20.28
N PHE A 55 26.19 4.66 19.64
CA PHE A 55 25.12 3.69 19.89
C PHE A 55 24.40 3.32 18.59
N MET A 56 23.71 2.17 18.58
CA MET A 56 23.00 1.67 17.40
C MET A 56 21.69 2.41 17.18
N LEU A 57 21.31 2.60 15.92
CA LEU A 57 20.06 3.26 15.55
C LEU A 57 18.87 2.47 16.14
N PRO A 58 18.06 3.05 17.04
CA PRO A 58 16.90 2.36 17.57
C PRO A 58 15.89 2.12 16.45
N TYR A 59 15.16 1.00 16.52
CA TYR A 59 14.15 0.62 15.51
C TYR A 59 14.69 0.48 14.08
N SER A 60 16.00 0.23 13.89
CA SER A 60 16.52 -0.16 12.59
C SER A 60 16.09 -1.59 12.21
N ASP A 61 16.30 -2.52 13.14
CA ASP A 61 15.94 -3.94 12.98
C ASP A 61 14.53 -4.29 13.48
N VAL A 62 13.91 -3.40 14.27
CA VAL A 62 12.60 -3.62 14.89
C VAL A 62 11.62 -2.57 14.40
N SER A 63 10.40 -2.99 14.07
CA SER A 63 9.35 -2.07 13.66
C SER A 63 9.05 -1.07 14.78
N LEU A 64 9.03 0.22 14.44
CA LEU A 64 8.52 1.30 15.27
C LEU A 64 7.04 1.09 15.62
N VAL A 65 6.30 0.48 14.69
CA VAL A 65 4.89 0.13 14.88
C VAL A 65 4.79 -1.35 15.22
N ASP A 66 4.20 -1.61 16.38
CA ASP A 66 3.95 -2.95 16.88
C ASP A 66 2.55 -3.42 16.48
N ASP A 67 2.36 -4.73 16.31
CA ASP A 67 1.05 -5.33 16.04
C ASP A 67 0.27 -5.63 17.33
N ARG A 68 0.90 -5.45 18.49
CA ARG A 68 0.29 -5.63 19.79
C ARG A 68 -0.79 -4.58 20.05
N CYS A 69 -2.01 -5.05 20.27
CA CYS A 69 -3.11 -4.22 20.76
C CYS A 69 -2.82 -3.76 22.19
N MET A 70 -2.73 -2.45 22.40
CA MET A 70 -2.74 -1.87 23.74
C MET A 70 -4.16 -1.90 24.30
N SER A 71 -4.28 -2.34 25.56
CA SER A 71 -5.56 -2.39 26.26
C SER A 71 -5.92 -0.99 26.77
N CYS A 72 -7.00 -0.41 26.25
CA CYS A 72 -7.58 0.83 26.76
C CYS A 72 -8.40 0.64 28.06
N SER A 73 -8.32 -0.53 28.70
CA SER A 73 -9.10 -0.80 29.91
C SER A 73 -8.35 -0.43 31.18
N GLU A 74 -9.08 0.17 32.11
CA GLU A 74 -8.59 0.69 33.39
C GLU A 74 -7.83 -0.36 34.22
N TYR A 75 -8.20 -1.63 34.09
CA TYR A 75 -7.55 -2.76 34.78
C TYR A 75 -6.11 -3.03 34.33
N PHE A 76 -5.75 -2.68 33.09
CA PHE A 76 -4.41 -2.91 32.55
C PHE A 76 -3.48 -1.71 32.69
N ILE A 77 -4.05 -0.50 32.73
CA ILE A 77 -3.28 0.75 32.86
C ILE A 77 -2.70 0.86 34.28
N GLY A 78 -3.44 0.46 35.33
CA GLY A 78 -3.01 0.58 36.73
C GLY A 78 -2.24 -0.60 37.36
N LYS A 79 -1.75 -1.59 36.59
CA LYS A 79 -1.13 -2.81 37.17
C LYS A 79 0.35 -3.02 36.93
N GLU A 80 1.02 -2.30 36.03
CA GLU A 80 2.45 -2.51 35.80
C GLU A 80 3.36 -1.87 36.87
N GLN A 81 2.86 -0.95 37.67
CA GLN A 81 3.59 -0.48 38.85
C GLN A 81 2.60 -0.29 39.99
N GLY A 82 2.83 -0.98 41.13
CA GLY A 82 1.96 -0.94 42.31
C GLY A 82 1.89 0.45 42.94
N GLY A 83 1.13 1.34 42.32
CA GLY A 83 1.07 2.76 42.63
C GLY A 83 -0.37 3.26 42.61
N TYR A 84 -0.74 3.82 43.74
CA TYR A 84 -1.74 4.87 43.95
C TYR A 84 -2.22 5.57 42.67
N TYR A 85 -3.54 5.70 42.48
CA TYR A 85 -4.19 6.49 41.41
C TYR A 85 -3.50 7.86 41.24
N GLY A 86 -2.62 7.95 40.25
CA GLY A 86 -1.98 9.19 39.83
C GLY A 86 -2.71 9.73 38.61
N GLU A 87 -2.94 11.04 38.58
CA GLU A 87 -3.58 11.78 37.48
C GLU A 87 -2.86 11.67 36.11
N GLU A 88 -1.75 10.93 36.01
CA GLU A 88 -0.92 10.76 34.81
C GLU A 88 -1.39 9.64 33.87
N ASP A 89 -2.21 8.69 34.34
CA ASP A 89 -2.80 7.61 33.50
C ASP A 89 -4.01 8.07 32.67
N ASP A 90 -4.36 9.35 32.78
CA ASP A 90 -5.51 9.94 32.10
C ASP A 90 -5.23 10.23 30.61
N GLU A 91 -3.97 10.45 30.23
CA GLU A 91 -3.61 10.83 28.85
C GLU A 91 -3.81 9.67 27.86
N LEU A 92 -3.34 8.45 28.20
CA LEU A 92 -3.56 7.27 27.36
C LEU A 92 -5.05 6.92 27.29
N ARG A 93 -5.77 7.07 28.39
CA ARG A 93 -7.22 6.84 28.46
C ARG A 93 -7.96 7.83 27.57
N ASP A 94 -7.62 9.10 27.61
CA ASP A 94 -8.30 10.13 26.84
C ASP A 94 -7.90 10.09 25.36
N PHE A 95 -6.67 9.69 25.05
CA PHE A 95 -6.26 9.31 23.71
C PHE A 95 -7.07 8.12 23.17
N CYS A 96 -7.20 7.05 23.96
CA CYS A 96 -8.03 5.89 23.62
C CYS A 96 -9.49 6.28 23.38
N LYS A 97 -10.08 7.12 24.24
CA LYS A 97 -11.46 7.63 24.04
C LYS A 97 -11.58 8.42 22.75
N THR A 98 -10.61 9.28 22.46
CA THR A 98 -10.60 10.12 21.26
C THR A 98 -10.51 9.27 20.00
N ILE A 99 -9.56 8.34 19.93
CA ILE A 99 -9.42 7.42 18.80
C ILE A 99 -10.64 6.53 18.67
N TYR A 100 -11.16 6.01 19.78
CA TYR A 100 -12.38 5.20 19.77
C TYR A 100 -13.59 6.01 19.29
N ALA A 101 -13.68 7.30 19.58
CA ALA A 101 -14.79 8.13 19.13
C ALA A 101 -14.78 8.35 17.62
N VAL A 102 -13.60 8.52 17.01
CA VAL A 102 -13.45 8.79 15.56
C VAL A 102 -13.26 7.54 14.71
N SER A 103 -13.04 6.37 15.32
CA SER A 103 -12.81 5.13 14.59
C SER A 103 -14.08 4.62 13.91
N GLY A 104 -13.89 3.89 12.80
CA GLY A 104 -14.96 3.14 12.17
C GLY A 104 -15.37 1.96 13.05
N LYS A 105 -16.62 1.94 13.52
CA LYS A 105 -17.11 0.93 14.47
C LYS A 105 -17.92 -0.16 13.79
N CYS A 106 -17.77 -1.38 14.32
CA CYS A 106 -18.65 -2.50 14.03
C CYS A 106 -19.02 -3.24 15.32
N GLU A 107 -19.95 -2.65 16.07
CA GLU A 107 -20.35 -3.12 17.40
C GLU A 107 -21.50 -4.15 17.35
N ALA A 108 -21.78 -4.76 16.19
CA ALA A 108 -22.87 -5.73 15.99
C ALA A 108 -22.84 -6.94 16.96
N ARG A 109 -21.67 -7.26 17.51
CA ARG A 109 -21.47 -8.36 18.47
C ARG A 109 -21.09 -7.88 19.88
N MET A 110 -21.20 -6.58 20.14
CA MET A 110 -20.86 -5.98 21.42
C MET A 110 -22.13 -5.80 22.25
N ASN A 111 -22.09 -6.16 23.53
CA ASN A 111 -23.23 -6.05 24.44
C ASN A 111 -23.39 -4.59 24.92
N THR A 112 -23.79 -3.70 24.01
CA THR A 112 -24.04 -2.28 24.30
C THR A 112 -25.47 -1.90 23.93
N GLN A 113 -25.99 -0.84 24.57
CA GLN A 113 -27.38 -0.43 24.41
C GLN A 113 -27.67 0.28 23.08
N TYR A 114 -26.63 0.84 22.43
CA TYR A 114 -26.73 1.54 21.15
C TYR A 114 -25.50 1.21 20.27
N PRO A 115 -25.47 0.04 19.63
CA PRO A 115 -24.33 -0.38 18.82
C PRO A 115 -24.19 0.50 17.57
N ASN A 116 -22.95 0.90 17.28
CA ASN A 116 -22.59 1.58 16.06
C ASN A 116 -22.06 0.60 15.01
N GLU A 117 -22.76 0.51 13.88
CA GLU A 117 -22.44 -0.40 12.76
C GLU A 117 -21.97 0.34 11.49
N SER A 118 -21.65 1.63 11.60
CA SER A 118 -21.32 2.50 10.46
C SER A 118 -20.15 2.01 9.60
N ALA A 119 -19.20 1.26 10.17
CA ALA A 119 -18.06 0.71 9.44
C ALA A 119 -18.10 -0.82 9.29
N CYS A 120 -19.20 -1.49 9.67
CA CYS A 120 -19.30 -2.94 9.54
C CYS A 120 -19.08 -3.41 8.09
N THR A 121 -19.73 -2.76 7.11
CA THR A 121 -19.56 -3.11 5.69
C THR A 121 -18.13 -2.90 5.20
N TYR A 122 -17.43 -1.89 5.72
CA TYR A 122 -16.03 -1.62 5.38
C TYR A 122 -15.10 -2.69 5.99
N ILE A 123 -15.30 -3.03 7.27
CA ILE A 123 -14.50 -4.05 7.97
C ILE A 123 -14.75 -5.45 7.37
N GLU A 124 -15.99 -5.79 7.05
CA GLU A 124 -16.32 -7.02 6.31
C GLU A 124 -15.71 -7.03 4.90
N GLY A 125 -15.62 -5.84 4.27
CA GLY A 125 -14.95 -5.60 3.00
C GLY A 125 -13.43 -5.75 3.04
N ILE A 126 -12.80 -5.59 4.21
CA ILE A 126 -11.37 -5.86 4.44
C ILE A 126 -11.15 -7.32 4.82
N LYS A 127 -12.11 -7.98 5.47
CA LYS A 127 -12.03 -9.41 5.81
C LYS A 127 -11.93 -10.34 4.60
N ILE A 128 -12.23 -9.82 3.41
CA ILE A 128 -12.02 -10.52 2.14
C ILE A 128 -10.54 -10.54 1.71
N ILE A 129 -9.65 -9.94 2.50
CA ILE A 129 -8.22 -10.20 2.59
C ILE A 129 -8.05 -11.11 3.82
N ARG A 130 -7.77 -12.40 3.57
CA ARG A 130 -7.65 -13.58 4.47
C ARG A 130 -7.38 -13.34 5.98
N ASP A 131 -7.80 -14.32 6.78
CA ASP A 131 -7.58 -14.48 8.23
C ASP A 131 -6.11 -14.48 8.72
N ASP A 132 -5.12 -14.31 7.83
CA ASP A 132 -3.68 -14.35 8.15
C ASP A 132 -2.98 -12.97 8.12
N GLY A 133 -3.70 -11.86 7.91
CA GLY A 133 -3.17 -10.51 8.11
C GLY A 133 -2.06 -10.06 7.13
N VAL A 134 -1.71 -10.87 6.12
CA VAL A 134 -0.67 -10.54 5.14
C VAL A 134 -1.28 -9.96 3.86
N LEU A 135 -0.95 -8.69 3.57
CA LEU A 135 -1.29 -8.01 2.32
C LEU A 135 -0.45 -8.58 1.16
N ARG A 136 -0.88 -9.71 0.57
CA ARG A 136 -0.31 -10.17 -0.70
C ARG A 136 -0.91 -9.38 -1.85
N THR A 137 -0.18 -8.38 -2.33
CA THR A 137 -0.49 -7.52 -3.49
C THR A 137 -0.52 -8.25 -4.84
N TYR A 138 -0.36 -9.59 -4.88
CA TYR A 138 -0.40 -10.41 -6.11
C TYR A 138 -1.69 -11.22 -6.28
N GLY A 139 -2.77 -10.81 -5.60
CA GLY A 139 -4.08 -11.44 -5.74
C GLY A 139 -4.98 -10.72 -6.74
N THR A 140 -4.64 -10.65 -8.04
CA THR A 140 -5.68 -10.37 -9.06
C THR A 140 -6.75 -11.44 -8.93
N ARG A 141 -7.88 -11.11 -8.30
CA ARG A 141 -9.02 -12.02 -8.18
C ARG A 141 -9.50 -12.39 -9.57
N LYS A 142 -9.42 -13.68 -9.89
CA LYS A 142 -10.05 -14.26 -11.08
C LYS A 142 -11.56 -14.17 -10.93
N SER A 143 -12.15 -13.05 -11.32
CA SER A 143 -13.60 -12.91 -11.37
C SER A 143 -14.13 -13.67 -12.59
N ARG A 144 -14.88 -14.76 -12.35
CA ARG A 144 -15.59 -15.51 -13.39
C ARG A 144 -16.39 -14.62 -14.35
N PRO A 145 -17.17 -13.60 -13.89
CA PRO A 145 -17.93 -12.75 -14.82
C PRO A 145 -17.01 -11.88 -15.69
N ALA A 146 -15.95 -11.27 -15.15
CA ALA A 146 -15.06 -10.44 -15.97
C ALA A 146 -14.25 -11.26 -16.98
N ALA A 147 -13.84 -12.49 -16.63
CA ALA A 147 -13.15 -13.39 -17.56
C ALA A 147 -14.04 -13.73 -18.78
N ILE A 148 -15.34 -13.94 -18.56
CA ILE A 148 -16.31 -14.18 -19.63
C ILE A 148 -16.47 -12.93 -20.50
N ALA A 149 -16.60 -11.75 -19.89
CA ALA A 149 -16.75 -10.48 -20.63
C ALA A 149 -15.52 -10.16 -21.51
N ILE A 150 -14.31 -10.35 -20.98
CA ILE A 150 -13.05 -10.18 -21.72
C ILE A 150 -12.96 -11.21 -22.85
N GLY A 151 -13.34 -12.46 -22.59
CA GLY A 151 -13.38 -13.50 -23.62
C GLY A 151 -14.32 -13.17 -24.78
N LEU A 152 -15.52 -12.67 -24.49
CA LEU A 152 -16.49 -12.28 -25.52
C LEU A 152 -16.04 -11.05 -26.33
N MET A 153 -15.45 -10.05 -25.68
CA MET A 153 -14.97 -8.84 -26.35
C MET A 153 -13.75 -9.12 -27.24
N THR A 154 -12.80 -9.94 -26.77
CA THR A 154 -11.60 -10.29 -27.54
C THR A 154 -11.94 -11.17 -28.75
N THR A 155 -12.82 -12.15 -28.59
CA THR A 155 -13.24 -13.02 -29.69
C THR A 155 -14.02 -12.27 -30.78
N SER A 156 -14.93 -11.38 -30.39
CA SER A 156 -15.67 -10.54 -31.35
C SER A 156 -14.75 -9.58 -32.11
N ALA A 157 -13.78 -8.94 -31.43
CA ALA A 157 -12.79 -8.08 -32.08
C ALA A 157 -11.94 -8.83 -33.12
N VAL A 158 -11.50 -10.05 -32.81
CA VAL A 158 -10.71 -10.88 -33.74
C VAL A 158 -11.54 -11.28 -34.97
N LEU A 159 -12.80 -11.69 -34.78
CA LEU A 159 -13.68 -12.06 -35.89
C LEU A 159 -13.97 -10.87 -36.84
N LEU A 160 -14.25 -9.69 -36.28
CA LEU A 160 -14.47 -8.48 -37.08
C LEU A 160 -13.19 -8.08 -37.84
N THR A 161 -12.03 -8.18 -37.21
CA THR A 161 -10.74 -7.86 -37.83
C THR A 161 -10.45 -8.82 -39.00
N ALA A 162 -10.67 -10.12 -38.81
CA ALA A 162 -10.53 -11.13 -39.86
C ALA A 162 -11.50 -10.89 -41.02
N TYR A 163 -12.74 -10.51 -40.73
CA TYR A 163 -13.75 -10.22 -41.74
C TYR A 163 -13.40 -8.97 -42.58
N VAL A 164 -12.94 -7.89 -41.94
CA VAL A 164 -12.44 -6.69 -42.63
C VAL A 164 -11.24 -7.03 -43.51
N TYR A 165 -10.30 -7.85 -43.01
CA TYR A 165 -9.16 -8.31 -43.80
C TYR A 165 -9.60 -9.13 -45.03
N TYR A 166 -10.55 -10.06 -44.85
CA TYR A 166 -11.12 -10.84 -45.95
C TYR A 166 -11.75 -9.93 -47.03
N LEU A 167 -12.57 -8.95 -46.64
CA LEU A 167 -13.16 -7.99 -47.58
C LEU A 167 -12.08 -7.16 -48.30
N ARG A 168 -11.04 -6.70 -47.58
CA ARG A 168 -9.90 -5.99 -48.18
C ARG A 168 -9.19 -6.83 -49.23
N THR A 169 -8.97 -8.12 -48.99
CA THR A 169 -8.33 -9.00 -49.98
C THR A 169 -9.21 -9.23 -51.21
N LYS A 170 -10.53 -9.39 -51.05
CA LYS A 170 -11.47 -9.51 -52.18
C LYS A 170 -11.54 -8.23 -53.02
N LEU A 171 -11.60 -7.07 -52.38
CA LEU A 171 -11.61 -5.76 -53.06
C LEU A 171 -10.27 -5.46 -53.75
N SER A 172 -9.14 -5.84 -53.14
CA SER A 172 -7.83 -5.65 -53.76
C SER A 172 -7.64 -6.54 -54.98
N ARG A 173 -8.11 -7.79 -54.93
CA ARG A 173 -8.12 -8.69 -56.10
C ARG A 173 -9.04 -8.19 -57.21
N ALA A 174 -10.20 -7.61 -56.87
CA ALA A 174 -11.10 -7.01 -57.86
C ALA A 174 -10.52 -5.74 -58.54
N LYS A 175 -9.54 -5.07 -57.93
CA LYS A 175 -8.86 -3.90 -58.52
C LYS A 175 -7.68 -4.25 -59.45
N VAL A 176 -7.26 -5.51 -59.55
CA VAL A 176 -6.20 -5.96 -60.47
C VAL A 176 -6.80 -6.31 -61.84
N ASN A 177 -7.33 -5.33 -62.58
CA ASN A 177 -7.49 -5.35 -64.07
C ASN A 177 -8.26 -4.10 -64.60
N LEU A 178 -7.86 -2.89 -64.22
CA LEU A 178 -8.39 -1.66 -64.86
C LEU A 178 -7.31 -0.84 -65.59
N THR A 179 -6.02 -1.10 -65.35
CA THR A 179 -4.90 -0.48 -66.11
C THR A 179 -4.51 -1.27 -67.36
N SER A 180 -4.73 -2.59 -67.37
CA SER A 180 -4.57 -3.48 -68.54
C SER A 180 -5.69 -3.33 -69.57
N ALA A 181 -6.91 -2.96 -69.15
CA ALA A 181 -8.03 -2.69 -70.05
C ALA A 181 -7.96 -1.28 -70.69
N ALA A 182 -7.32 -0.31 -70.04
CA ALA A 182 -7.16 1.05 -70.59
C ALA A 182 -6.07 1.12 -71.68
N SER A 183 -5.11 0.19 -71.68
CA SER A 183 -3.99 0.19 -72.64
C SER A 183 -4.30 -0.57 -73.94
N ALA A 184 -5.39 -1.35 -73.99
CA ALA A 184 -5.82 -2.10 -75.17
C ALA A 184 -6.83 -1.34 -76.06
N VAL A 185 -7.22 -0.12 -75.68
CA VAL A 185 -8.15 0.73 -76.45
C VAL A 185 -7.41 1.81 -77.27
N TYR A 186 -6.09 1.96 -77.06
CA TYR A 186 -5.23 2.90 -77.78
C TYR A 186 -4.03 2.21 -78.47
N ALA A 187 -4.25 1.05 -79.09
CA ALA A 187 -3.32 0.42 -80.01
C ALA A 187 -4.05 -0.10 -81.25
#